data_AF-A0A257INP5-F1
#
_entry.id   AF-A0A257INP5-F1
#
_cell.length_a   1.000
_cell.length_b   1.000
_cell.length_c   1.000
_cell.angle_alpha   90.00
_cell.angle_beta   90.00
_cell.angle_gamma   90.00
#
_symmetry.space_group_name_H-M   'P 1'
#
loop_
_entity.id
_entity.type
_entity.pdbx_description
1 polymer ?
#
loop_
_entity_poly.entity_id
_entity_poly.type
_entity_poly.pdbx_seq_one_letter_code
_entity_poly.pdbx_strand_id
1 'polypeptide(L)'
;NTFNVNSESSIISHSSDLITYVVYPDKLTLKAAEEAKAYFSENGFKFELKDYESDAAGNLTKIKVVFGDQSRSFDLNKMRHWVILKSEANSKPQRMDESMVFEGNLKTKETKISVNNFWFKTMEKSERYEILGNKIVDKAAVLNQKKETRTVYETNFLGENPLVIINGKEYPAEILTRLNSENSSSSISMPNDERAINKYGEKARDGYYVLDSRTEFIISNPKKLAIAKEIAEKHLNAPKKRVIRIGYTDIDNKEYENIYIHREDKTWVHFGITVPKNSKVLFMIDDEKVTEGDIENMTSKIVRGSCGENIDGRMINHYGDILKGYDGFFILNTKRN
;
A
#
# COMPACT_ATOMS: atom_id res chain seq x y z
N ASN A 1 19.35 42.47 5.06
CA ASN A 1 20.15 41.23 5.18
C ASN A 1 19.24 40.03 5.19
N THR A 2 19.57 39.00 4.42
CA THR A 2 18.81 37.74 4.37
C THR A 2 19.78 36.61 4.65
N PHE A 3 19.42 35.68 5.51
CA PHE A 3 20.25 34.52 5.79
C PHE A 3 19.39 33.28 6.04
N ASN A 4 19.95 32.13 5.69
CA ASN A 4 19.31 30.84 5.89
C ASN A 4 19.53 30.40 7.34
N VAL A 5 18.46 29.97 8.00
CA VAL A 5 18.53 29.42 9.35
C VAL A 5 18.95 27.95 9.28
N ASN A 6 18.33 27.18 8.39
CA ASN A 6 18.56 25.73 8.29
C ASN A 6 18.65 25.23 6.83
N SER A 7 17.99 25.90 5.88
CA SER A 7 18.07 25.62 4.44
C SER A 7 17.49 26.80 3.63
N GLU A 8 17.51 26.72 2.30
CA GLU A 8 16.88 27.70 1.39
C GLU A 8 15.36 27.86 1.59
N SER A 9 14.72 27.01 2.40
CA SER A 9 13.27 27.05 2.68
C SER A 9 12.99 27.38 4.17
N SER A 10 13.98 27.95 4.86
CA SER A 10 13.83 28.51 6.21
C SER A 10 14.68 29.77 6.30
N ILE A 11 14.05 30.90 5.98
CA ILE A 11 14.74 32.16 5.71
C ILE A 11 14.31 33.21 6.72
N ILE A 12 15.30 33.87 7.34
CA ILE A 12 15.09 35.14 8.03
C ILE A 12 15.54 36.27 7.11
N SER A 13 14.63 37.20 6.86
CA SER A 13 14.88 38.45 6.17
C SER A 13 14.80 39.59 7.18
N HIS A 14 15.78 40.48 7.13
CA HIS A 14 15.91 41.63 8.02
C HIS A 14 16.11 42.90 7.20
N SER A 15 15.16 43.83 7.33
CA SER A 15 15.20 45.18 6.76
C SER A 15 15.32 46.21 7.89
N SER A 16 15.34 47.52 7.57
CA SER A 16 15.45 48.56 8.60
C SER A 16 14.31 48.55 9.62
N ASP A 17 13.13 48.10 9.21
CA ASP A 17 11.89 48.28 9.97
C ASP A 17 11.21 46.94 10.30
N LEU A 18 11.61 45.86 9.64
CA LEU A 18 10.91 44.58 9.69
C LEU A 18 11.88 43.40 9.71
N ILE A 19 11.64 42.46 10.61
CA ILE A 19 12.19 41.10 10.58
C ILE A 19 11.07 40.15 10.18
N THR A 20 11.35 39.29 9.21
CA THR A 20 10.43 38.26 8.74
C THR A 20 11.11 36.91 8.79
N TYR A 21 10.50 35.93 9.45
CA TYR A 21 10.90 34.53 9.37
C TYR A 21 9.85 33.74 8.60
N VAL A 22 10.26 33.18 7.46
CA VAL A 22 9.44 32.26 6.66
C VAL A 22 9.99 30.86 6.82
N VAL A 23 9.17 29.93 7.28
CA VAL A 23 9.59 28.55 7.52
C VAL A 23 8.51 27.56 7.12
N TYR A 24 8.91 26.53 6.37
CA TYR A 24 8.04 25.42 6.02
C TYR A 24 7.99 24.36 7.14
N PRO A 25 6.87 23.61 7.26
CA PRO A 25 6.66 22.62 8.30
C PRO A 25 7.77 21.58 8.48
N ASP A 26 8.48 21.19 7.41
CA ASP A 26 9.59 20.22 7.48
C ASP A 26 10.94 20.85 7.87
N LYS A 27 11.04 22.19 7.81
CA LYS A 27 12.27 22.92 8.14
C LYS A 27 12.29 23.48 9.55
N LEU A 28 11.11 23.61 10.18
CA LEU A 28 11.01 23.97 11.58
C LEU A 28 11.39 22.77 12.44
N THR A 29 12.68 22.66 12.77
CA THR A 29 13.21 21.69 13.75
C THR A 29 13.43 22.38 15.09
N LEU A 30 13.62 21.62 16.18
CA LEU A 30 13.98 22.21 17.48
C LEU A 30 15.26 23.05 17.39
N LYS A 31 16.24 22.60 16.61
CA LYS A 31 17.48 23.35 16.36
C LYS A 31 17.20 24.67 15.64
N ALA A 32 16.46 24.63 14.53
CA ALA A 32 16.11 25.82 13.77
C ALA A 32 15.29 26.82 14.61
N ALA A 33 14.45 26.32 15.52
CA ALA A 33 13.69 27.15 16.41
C ALA A 33 14.55 27.83 17.49
N GLU A 34 15.56 27.15 18.03
CA GLU A 34 16.51 27.78 18.96
C GLU A 34 17.38 28.85 18.25
N GLU A 35 17.78 28.62 16.99
CA GLU A 35 18.48 29.61 16.18
C GLU A 35 17.60 30.84 15.89
N ALA A 36 16.34 30.61 15.48
CA ALA A 36 15.37 31.68 15.29
C ALA A 36 15.10 32.45 16.60
N LYS A 37 14.98 31.74 17.72
CA LYS A 37 14.80 32.32 19.05
C LYS A 37 15.97 33.20 19.46
N ALA A 38 17.22 32.76 19.26
CA ALA A 38 18.39 33.59 19.52
C ALA A 38 18.34 34.87 18.70
N TYR A 39 18.10 34.76 17.39
CA TYR A 39 18.03 35.92 16.50
C TYR A 39 16.90 36.89 16.85
N PHE A 40 15.70 36.40 17.13
CA PHE A 40 14.59 37.24 17.52
C PHE A 40 14.83 37.91 18.88
N SER A 41 15.44 37.20 19.82
CA SER A 41 15.77 37.74 21.15
C SER A 41 16.75 38.91 21.06
N GLU A 42 17.78 38.80 20.22
CA GLU A 42 18.73 39.89 19.95
C GLU A 42 18.04 41.15 19.39
N ASN A 43 16.91 40.98 18.72
CA ASN A 43 16.13 42.07 18.12
C ASN A 43 14.92 42.50 18.97
N GLY A 44 14.82 41.98 20.20
CA GLY A 44 13.79 42.36 21.18
C GLY A 44 12.45 41.66 20.99
N PHE A 45 12.42 40.50 20.33
CA PHE A 45 11.22 39.69 20.15
C PHE A 45 11.35 38.34 20.84
N LYS A 46 10.29 37.94 21.53
CA LYS A 46 10.17 36.59 22.07
C LYS A 46 9.80 35.61 20.96
N PHE A 47 10.48 34.46 20.86
CA PHE A 47 10.08 33.35 19.99
C PHE A 47 10.26 32.02 20.73
N GLU A 48 9.18 31.27 20.94
CA GLU A 48 9.21 29.99 21.67
C GLU A 48 8.30 28.96 21.03
N LEU A 49 8.73 27.70 21.08
CA LEU A 49 7.92 26.53 20.79
C LEU A 49 7.36 25.95 22.08
N LYS A 50 6.06 25.63 22.09
CA LYS A 50 5.34 25.02 23.22
C LYS A 50 4.39 23.93 22.73
N ASP A 51 3.99 23.05 23.65
CA ASP A 51 2.92 22.08 23.48
C ASP A 51 3.01 21.31 22.15
N TYR A 52 4.23 20.85 21.81
CA TYR A 52 4.49 20.22 20.51
C TYR A 52 4.45 18.69 20.59
N GLU A 53 4.02 18.10 19.49
CA GLU A 53 4.02 16.64 19.26
C GLU A 53 4.99 16.32 18.12
N SER A 54 5.61 15.14 18.18
CA SER A 54 6.48 14.63 17.11
C SER A 54 6.03 13.25 16.63
N ASP A 55 6.35 12.91 15.38
CA ASP A 55 6.23 11.55 14.86
C ASP A 55 7.38 10.65 15.37
N ALA A 56 7.34 9.37 14.99
CA ALA A 56 8.36 8.38 15.36
C ALA A 56 9.76 8.69 14.81
N ALA A 57 9.87 9.52 13.78
CA ALA A 57 11.14 9.99 13.22
C ALA A 57 11.63 11.29 13.89
N GLY A 58 10.88 11.82 14.84
CA GLY A 58 11.20 13.04 15.59
C GLY A 58 10.78 14.33 14.88
N ASN A 59 10.05 14.28 13.76
CA ASN A 59 9.57 15.49 13.08
C ASN A 59 8.36 16.05 13.82
N LEU A 60 8.29 17.37 13.93
CA LEU A 60 7.15 18.04 14.55
C LEU A 60 5.87 17.84 13.71
N THR A 61 4.78 17.44 14.38
CA THR A 61 3.47 17.17 13.77
C THR A 61 2.41 18.16 14.23
N LYS A 62 2.47 18.60 15.48
CA LYS A 62 1.69 19.73 16.02
C LYS A 62 2.58 20.61 16.86
N ILE A 63 2.28 21.91 16.89
CA ILE A 63 3.07 22.86 17.66
C ILE A 63 2.27 24.10 18.03
N LYS A 64 2.55 24.67 19.20
CA LYS A 64 2.16 26.04 19.53
C LYS A 64 3.40 26.93 19.46
N VAL A 65 3.35 27.99 18.65
CA VAL A 65 4.39 29.00 18.58
C VAL A 65 3.94 30.23 19.35
N VAL A 66 4.82 30.76 20.20
CA VAL A 66 4.68 32.07 20.83
C VAL A 66 5.66 33.01 20.14
N PHE A 67 5.17 34.13 19.62
CA PHE A 67 5.98 35.14 18.97
C PHE A 67 5.52 36.52 19.42
N GLY A 68 6.40 37.26 20.11
CA GLY A 68 6.04 38.50 20.81
C GLY A 68 4.93 38.27 21.83
N ASP A 69 3.84 39.01 21.64
CA ASP A 69 2.58 38.92 22.39
C ASP A 69 1.57 37.94 21.76
N GLN A 70 1.85 37.43 20.56
CA GLN A 70 0.99 36.49 19.87
C GLN A 70 1.33 35.03 20.22
N SER A 71 0.32 34.17 20.13
CA SER A 71 0.53 32.72 20.11
C SER A 71 -0.43 32.05 19.15
N ARG A 72 0.04 31.01 18.47
CA ARG A 72 -0.76 30.26 17.50
C ARG A 72 -0.37 28.79 17.49
N SER A 73 -1.39 27.93 17.49
CA SER A 73 -1.21 26.50 17.28
C SER A 73 -1.30 26.14 15.80
N PHE A 74 -0.43 25.24 15.37
CA PHE A 74 -0.35 24.71 14.02
C PHE A 74 -0.43 23.19 14.06
N ASP A 75 -1.25 22.66 13.18
CA ASP A 75 -1.24 21.25 12.81
C ASP A 75 -0.37 21.13 11.55
N LEU A 76 0.89 20.78 11.74
CA LEU A 76 1.89 20.80 10.68
C LEU A 76 1.59 19.75 9.61
N ASN A 77 0.88 18.67 9.95
CA ASN A 77 0.43 17.70 8.98
C ASN A 77 -0.65 18.26 8.05
N LYS A 78 -1.53 19.13 8.55
CA LYS A 78 -2.53 19.82 7.71
C LYS A 78 -1.97 20.92 6.82
N MET A 79 -0.73 21.35 7.08
CA MET A 79 -0.04 22.35 6.26
C MET A 79 0.80 21.72 5.13
N ARG A 80 0.92 20.38 5.12
CA ARG A 80 1.71 19.62 4.14
C ARG A 80 0.74 18.98 3.15
N HIS A 81 0.80 19.40 1.89
CA HIS A 81 -0.17 18.93 0.89
C HIS A 81 0.51 18.15 -0.21
N TRP A 82 -0.09 17.04 -0.59
CA TRP A 82 0.22 16.37 -1.85
C TRP A 82 -0.75 16.85 -2.91
N VAL A 83 -0.21 17.32 -4.03
CA VAL A 83 -1.00 17.86 -5.14
C VAL A 83 -0.63 17.18 -6.45
N ILE A 84 -1.62 17.04 -7.33
CA ILE A 84 -1.42 16.65 -8.74
C ILE A 84 -1.78 17.86 -9.59
N LEU A 85 -0.90 18.26 -10.52
CA LEU A 85 -1.14 19.37 -11.44
C LEU A 85 -1.86 18.86 -12.68
N LYS A 86 -3.07 19.36 -12.94
CA LYS A 86 -3.94 18.91 -14.03
C LYS A 86 -3.42 19.27 -15.43
N SER A 87 -2.50 20.22 -15.54
CA SER A 87 -1.92 20.64 -16.83
C SER A 87 -0.97 19.61 -17.44
N GLU A 88 -0.59 18.58 -16.69
CA GLU A 88 0.33 17.53 -17.13
C GLU A 88 -0.36 16.19 -16.94
N ALA A 89 -0.70 15.52 -18.06
CA ALA A 89 -1.43 14.26 -18.10
C ALA A 89 -0.70 13.05 -17.45
N ASN A 90 0.38 13.28 -16.69
CA ASN A 90 1.20 12.31 -16.00
C ASN A 90 1.94 12.94 -14.79
N SER A 91 1.46 14.04 -14.20
CA SER A 91 2.20 14.68 -13.10
C SER A 91 2.21 13.78 -11.86
N LYS A 92 3.43 13.35 -11.48
CA LYS A 92 3.66 12.68 -10.20
C LYS A 92 3.17 13.59 -9.07
N PRO A 93 2.60 13.05 -7.98
CA PRO A 93 2.24 13.85 -6.81
C PRO A 93 3.43 14.70 -6.35
N GLN A 94 3.22 16.00 -6.30
CA GLN A 94 4.20 16.97 -5.81
C GLN A 94 3.84 17.36 -4.39
N ARG A 95 4.86 17.53 -3.55
CA ARG A 95 4.65 18.07 -2.21
C ARG A 95 4.69 19.58 -2.28
N MET A 96 3.61 20.21 -1.85
CA MET A 96 3.52 21.65 -1.72
C MET A 96 3.03 21.95 -0.31
N ASP A 97 3.84 22.68 0.45
CA ASP A 97 3.55 22.98 1.84
C ASP A 97 3.14 24.46 1.95
N GLU A 98 2.26 24.77 2.91
CA GLU A 98 2.06 26.14 3.36
C GLU A 98 3.23 26.54 4.26
N SER A 99 3.66 27.81 4.23
CA SER A 99 4.70 28.31 5.14
C SER A 99 4.12 29.11 6.30
N MET A 100 4.75 28.97 7.46
CA MET A 100 4.52 29.84 8.60
C MET A 100 5.35 31.11 8.42
N VAL A 101 4.74 32.27 8.68
CA VAL A 101 5.38 33.57 8.55
C VAL A 101 5.24 34.34 9.85
N PHE A 102 6.39 34.73 10.40
CA PHE A 102 6.50 35.52 11.63
C PHE A 102 7.09 36.88 11.29
N GLU A 103 6.35 37.96 11.55
CA GLU A 103 6.74 39.32 11.21
C GLU A 103 6.83 40.18 12.46
N GLY A 104 8.01 40.72 12.76
CA GLY A 104 8.25 41.63 13.88
C GLY A 104 8.66 43.01 13.40
N ASN A 105 7.89 44.04 13.74
CA ASN A 105 8.20 45.42 13.40
C ASN A 105 9.21 46.00 14.41
N LEU A 106 10.41 46.34 13.96
CA LEU A 106 11.50 46.77 14.83
C LEU A 106 11.23 48.09 15.56
N LYS A 107 10.40 48.96 14.97
CA LYS A 107 10.05 50.28 15.51
C LYS A 107 8.88 50.21 16.47
N THR A 108 7.78 49.57 16.08
CA THR A 108 6.54 49.51 16.89
C THR A 108 6.54 48.36 17.89
N LYS A 109 7.42 47.36 17.70
CA LYS A 109 7.46 46.08 18.43
C LYS A 109 6.22 45.21 18.24
N GLU A 110 5.33 45.56 17.31
CA GLU A 110 4.19 44.72 16.95
C GLU A 110 4.66 43.43 16.29
N THR A 111 3.94 42.35 16.58
CA THR A 111 4.21 41.03 16.02
C THR A 111 3.00 40.46 15.30
N LYS A 112 3.26 39.63 14.29
CA LYS A 112 2.22 38.96 13.52
C LYS A 112 2.63 37.54 13.17
N ILE A 113 1.70 36.61 13.41
CA ILE A 113 1.81 35.21 13.00
C ILE A 113 0.81 34.91 11.88
N SER A 114 1.29 34.58 10.69
CA SER A 114 0.43 34.26 9.54
C SER A 114 0.84 32.95 8.86
N VAL A 115 -0.06 32.43 8.03
CA VAL A 115 0.20 31.30 7.14
C VAL A 115 0.17 31.83 5.72
N ASN A 116 1.24 31.60 4.97
CA ASN A 116 1.28 31.93 3.56
C ASN A 116 0.75 30.75 2.74
N ASN A 117 -0.43 30.95 2.16
CA ASN A 117 -1.10 30.02 1.25
C ASN A 117 -1.36 30.62 -0.14
N PHE A 118 -0.55 31.60 -0.55
CA PHE A 118 -0.73 32.35 -1.79
C PHE A 118 -0.83 31.44 -3.02
N TRP A 119 0.04 30.44 -3.11
CA TRP A 119 0.02 29.49 -4.23
C TRP A 119 -1.23 28.60 -4.22
N PHE A 120 -1.72 28.14 -3.06
CA PHE A 120 -2.98 27.39 -2.97
C PHE A 120 -4.17 28.21 -3.47
N LYS A 121 -4.29 29.45 -3.00
CA LYS A 121 -5.36 30.37 -3.45
C LYS A 121 -5.30 30.67 -4.94
N THR A 122 -4.09 30.78 -5.49
CA THR A 122 -3.87 31.04 -6.91
C THR A 122 -4.22 29.81 -7.75
N MET A 123 -3.82 28.62 -7.29
CA MET A 123 -4.12 27.37 -7.98
C MET A 123 -5.60 26.98 -7.89
N GLU A 124 -6.27 27.27 -6.76
CA GLU A 124 -7.71 26.99 -6.56
C GLU A 124 -8.57 27.77 -7.56
N LYS A 125 -8.26 29.06 -7.74
CA LYS A 125 -8.92 29.91 -8.73
C LYS A 125 -8.72 29.46 -10.18
N SER A 126 -7.66 28.71 -10.45
CA SER A 126 -7.34 28.26 -11.81
C SER A 126 -7.80 26.83 -12.11
N GLU A 127 -8.34 26.12 -11.12
CA GLU A 127 -8.72 24.70 -11.17
C GLU A 127 -7.59 23.75 -11.64
N ARG A 128 -6.33 24.19 -11.59
CA ARG A 128 -5.17 23.51 -12.18
C ARG A 128 -4.58 22.37 -11.34
N TYR A 129 -5.20 22.03 -10.22
CA TYR A 129 -4.69 21.00 -9.32
C TYR A 129 -5.81 20.26 -8.58
N GLU A 130 -5.45 19.10 -8.03
CA GLU A 130 -6.25 18.34 -7.07
C GLU A 130 -5.42 18.11 -5.81
N ILE A 131 -5.98 18.47 -4.64
CA ILE A 131 -5.39 18.13 -3.34
C ILE A 131 -5.72 16.67 -3.05
N LEU A 132 -4.68 15.86 -2.91
CA LEU A 132 -4.81 14.52 -2.37
C LEU A 132 -5.03 14.68 -0.86
N GLY A 133 -6.31 14.71 -0.43
CA GLY A 133 -6.67 14.93 0.98
C GLY A 133 -5.92 14.00 1.93
N ASN A 134 -5.61 14.49 3.14
CA ASN A 134 -4.77 13.91 4.22
C ASN A 134 -4.78 12.38 4.43
N LYS A 135 -4.39 11.60 3.43
CA LYS A 135 -3.66 10.35 3.62
C LYS A 135 -2.23 10.81 3.90
N ILE A 136 -1.85 10.85 5.18
CA ILE A 136 -0.48 11.10 5.61
C ILE A 136 0.39 10.02 4.96
N VAL A 137 1.02 10.36 3.83
CA VAL A 137 2.04 9.54 3.20
C VAL A 137 3.39 9.99 3.77
N ASP A 138 3.79 9.31 4.83
CA ASP A 138 5.11 9.43 5.43
C ASP A 138 6.14 8.75 4.51
N LYS A 139 6.80 9.52 3.64
CA LYS A 139 7.74 8.99 2.63
C LYS A 139 8.95 8.26 3.23
N ALA A 140 9.32 8.51 4.48
CA ALA A 140 10.39 7.77 5.14
C ALA A 140 9.91 6.38 5.63
N ALA A 141 8.62 6.26 5.95
CA ALA A 141 7.97 4.98 6.18
C ALA A 141 7.69 4.25 4.86
N VAL A 142 7.43 4.92 3.74
CA VAL A 142 7.18 4.23 2.44
C VAL A 142 8.43 3.51 1.91
N LEU A 143 9.63 3.99 2.21
CA LEU A 143 10.87 3.33 1.76
C LEU A 143 11.33 2.17 2.65
N ASN A 144 10.80 2.06 3.89
CA ASN A 144 11.19 1.00 4.84
C ASN A 144 10.01 0.29 5.55
N GLN A 145 8.75 0.60 5.23
CA GLN A 145 7.63 -0.28 5.50
C GLN A 145 7.71 -1.39 4.48
N LYS A 146 7.97 -2.61 4.95
CA LYS A 146 7.61 -3.84 4.24
C LYS A 146 6.20 -3.60 3.66
N LYS A 147 6.07 -3.53 2.32
CA LYS A 147 4.78 -3.44 1.62
C LYS A 147 3.84 -4.42 2.33
N GLU A 148 2.78 -3.91 2.96
CA GLU A 148 1.91 -4.75 3.78
C GLU A 148 1.41 -5.91 2.92
N THR A 149 1.68 -7.14 3.38
CA THR A 149 1.34 -8.32 2.60
C THR A 149 -0.16 -8.40 2.40
N ARG A 150 -0.56 -8.48 1.14
CA ARG A 150 -1.94 -8.69 0.72
C ARG A 150 -2.32 -10.15 1.00
N THR A 151 -3.55 -10.38 1.46
CA THR A 151 -4.01 -11.73 1.88
C THR A 151 -4.16 -12.69 0.70
N VAL A 152 -4.44 -12.15 -0.49
CA VAL A 152 -4.48 -12.92 -1.74
C VAL A 152 -3.08 -12.89 -2.36
N TYR A 153 -2.44 -14.06 -2.46
CA TYR A 153 -1.05 -14.22 -2.91
C TYR A 153 -0.75 -13.42 -4.19
N GLU A 154 -1.52 -13.64 -5.25
CA GLU A 154 -1.27 -13.10 -6.58
C GLU A 154 -1.36 -11.56 -6.60
N THR A 155 -2.18 -11.00 -5.71
CA THR A 155 -2.35 -9.55 -5.64
C THR A 155 -1.11 -8.84 -5.13
N ASN A 156 -0.17 -9.54 -4.48
CA ASN A 156 1.10 -8.96 -4.04
C ASN A 156 2.01 -8.53 -5.21
N PHE A 157 1.82 -9.12 -6.39
CA PHE A 157 2.55 -8.76 -7.63
C PHE A 157 1.96 -7.55 -8.37
N LEU A 158 0.80 -7.06 -7.95
CA LEU A 158 0.23 -5.82 -8.48
C LEU A 158 1.01 -4.60 -7.98
N GLY A 159 0.84 -3.48 -8.69
CA GLY A 159 1.42 -2.19 -8.34
C GLY A 159 0.94 -1.65 -7.00
N GLU A 160 1.29 -0.39 -6.73
CA GLU A 160 0.89 0.28 -5.49
C GLU A 160 -0.61 0.57 -5.50
N ASN A 161 -1.16 0.98 -6.65
CA ASN A 161 -2.54 1.43 -6.79
C ASN A 161 -3.31 0.64 -7.87
N PRO A 162 -3.44 -0.70 -7.77
CA PRO A 162 -4.20 -1.47 -8.73
C PRO A 162 -5.68 -1.11 -8.71
N LEU A 163 -6.34 -1.26 -9.86
CA LEU A 163 -7.79 -1.18 -9.95
C LEU A 163 -8.42 -2.40 -9.25
N VAL A 164 -9.15 -2.19 -8.17
CA VAL A 164 -9.85 -3.27 -7.45
C VAL A 164 -11.35 -3.15 -7.69
N ILE A 165 -11.96 -4.20 -8.22
CA ILE A 165 -13.41 -4.27 -8.46
C ILE A 165 -13.95 -5.48 -7.70
N ILE A 166 -14.91 -5.27 -6.80
CA ILE A 166 -15.57 -6.36 -6.07
C ILE A 166 -17.07 -6.26 -6.32
N ASN A 167 -17.67 -7.32 -6.85
CA ASN A 167 -19.10 -7.38 -7.20
C ASN A 167 -19.53 -6.17 -8.05
N GLY A 168 -18.72 -5.83 -9.07
CA GLY A 168 -18.96 -4.71 -9.98
C GLY A 168 -18.70 -3.30 -9.42
N LYS A 169 -18.26 -3.15 -8.15
CA LYS A 169 -17.97 -1.86 -7.53
C LYS A 169 -16.46 -1.65 -7.33
N GLU A 170 -15.95 -0.45 -7.62
CA GLU A 170 -14.55 -0.09 -7.37
C GLU A 170 -14.26 0.07 -5.86
N TYR A 171 -13.09 -0.40 -5.41
CA TYR A 171 -12.60 -0.29 -4.04
C TYR A 171 -11.15 0.22 -3.99
N PRO A 172 -10.74 0.83 -2.85
CA PRO A 172 -9.34 1.19 -2.62
C PRO A 172 -8.42 -0.04 -2.54
N ALA A 173 -7.17 0.08 -3.00
CA ALA A 173 -6.19 -1.00 -3.02
C ALA A 173 -5.90 -1.60 -1.63
N GLU A 174 -6.08 -0.83 -0.56
CA GLU A 174 -5.90 -1.29 0.82
C GLU A 174 -6.85 -2.43 1.20
N ILE A 175 -7.96 -2.63 0.47
CA ILE A 175 -8.87 -3.75 0.72
C ILE A 175 -8.18 -5.11 0.53
N LEU A 176 -7.16 -5.18 -0.35
CA LEU A 176 -6.41 -6.39 -0.68
C LEU A 176 -5.65 -6.96 0.52
N THR A 177 -5.42 -6.17 1.58
CA THR A 177 -4.74 -6.62 2.80
C THR A 177 -5.64 -7.38 3.75
N ARG A 178 -6.94 -7.51 3.45
CA ARG A 178 -7.95 -8.18 4.29
C ARG A 178 -9.02 -8.93 3.49
N LEU A 179 -8.73 -9.25 2.23
CA LEU A 179 -9.67 -9.99 1.39
C LEU A 179 -9.71 -11.47 1.76
N ASN A 180 -10.92 -12.01 1.77
CA ASN A 180 -11.18 -13.43 1.68
C ASN A 180 -11.53 -13.78 0.24
N SER A 181 -10.67 -14.53 -0.44
CA SER A 181 -10.93 -15.05 -1.79
C SER A 181 -11.49 -16.47 -1.80
N GLU A 182 -11.72 -17.07 -0.62
CA GLU A 182 -12.37 -18.38 -0.51
C GLU A 182 -13.72 -18.37 -1.24
N ASN A 183 -14.03 -19.43 -1.98
CA ASN A 183 -15.31 -19.64 -2.66
C ASN A 183 -15.75 -18.49 -3.59
N SER A 184 -14.80 -17.77 -4.17
CA SER A 184 -15.04 -16.62 -5.02
C SER A 184 -14.39 -16.80 -6.39
N SER A 185 -15.00 -16.23 -7.44
CA SER A 185 -14.35 -16.16 -8.75
C SER A 185 -13.58 -14.86 -8.86
N SER A 186 -12.29 -14.94 -9.22
CA SER A 186 -11.45 -13.76 -9.38
C SER A 186 -10.78 -13.70 -10.75
N SER A 187 -10.52 -12.49 -11.21
CA SER A 187 -9.71 -12.18 -12.38
C SER A 187 -8.66 -11.16 -12.02
N ILE A 188 -7.46 -11.31 -12.57
CA ILE A 188 -6.32 -10.47 -12.23
C ILE A 188 -5.48 -10.24 -13.47
N SER A 189 -4.92 -9.04 -13.58
CA SER A 189 -3.95 -8.70 -14.62
C SER A 189 -2.82 -7.88 -14.01
N MET A 190 -1.61 -8.09 -14.54
CA MET A 190 -0.39 -7.48 -14.03
C MET A 190 -0.27 -6.01 -14.45
N PRO A 191 0.59 -5.25 -13.76
CA PRO A 191 0.96 -3.92 -14.20
C PRO A 191 1.37 -3.90 -15.66
N ASN A 192 0.93 -2.85 -16.36
CA ASN A 192 1.22 -2.58 -17.77
C ASN A 192 0.70 -3.62 -18.79
N ASP A 193 -0.28 -4.45 -18.42
CA ASP A 193 -0.98 -5.30 -19.39
C ASP A 193 -1.86 -4.43 -20.32
N GLU A 194 -1.51 -4.39 -21.60
CA GLU A 194 -2.21 -3.60 -22.60
C GLU A 194 -3.70 -3.96 -22.71
N ARG A 195 -4.07 -5.24 -22.51
CA ARG A 195 -5.47 -5.66 -22.58
C ARG A 195 -6.26 -5.10 -21.39
N ALA A 196 -5.63 -5.03 -20.23
CA ALA A 196 -6.21 -4.43 -19.03
C ALA A 196 -6.41 -2.92 -19.21
N ILE A 197 -5.39 -2.23 -19.71
CA ILE A 197 -5.44 -0.78 -19.97
C ILE A 197 -6.49 -0.46 -21.05
N ASN A 198 -6.57 -1.25 -22.12
CA ASN A 198 -7.59 -1.07 -23.15
C ASN A 198 -9.01 -1.27 -22.62
N LYS A 199 -9.21 -2.18 -21.66
CA LYS A 199 -10.53 -2.48 -21.08
C LYS A 199 -10.96 -1.47 -20.00
N TYR A 200 -10.06 -1.10 -19.10
CA TYR A 200 -10.37 -0.34 -17.89
C TYR A 200 -9.70 1.06 -17.85
N GLY A 201 -8.98 1.43 -18.91
CA GLY A 201 -8.23 2.66 -19.01
C GLY A 201 -6.97 2.68 -18.14
N GLU A 202 -6.44 3.88 -17.98
CA GLU A 202 -5.22 4.17 -17.20
C GLU A 202 -5.28 3.70 -15.74
N LYS A 203 -6.48 3.55 -15.16
CA LYS A 203 -6.67 3.01 -13.82
C LYS A 203 -6.10 1.59 -13.65
N ALA A 204 -6.00 0.81 -14.73
CA ALA A 204 -5.45 -0.55 -14.70
C ALA A 204 -3.93 -0.61 -14.97
N ARG A 205 -3.23 0.53 -15.04
CA ARG A 205 -1.77 0.59 -15.26
C ARG A 205 -0.98 -0.18 -14.20
N ASP A 206 -1.42 -0.15 -12.95
CA ASP A 206 -0.85 -0.91 -11.83
C ASP A 206 -1.41 -2.34 -11.72
N GLY A 207 -2.11 -2.78 -12.77
CA GLY A 207 -2.87 -4.03 -12.82
C GLY A 207 -4.28 -3.87 -12.26
N TYR A 208 -5.06 -4.95 -12.33
CA TYR A 208 -6.38 -4.99 -11.71
C TYR A 208 -6.62 -6.30 -10.97
N TYR A 209 -7.52 -6.25 -10.02
CA TYR A 209 -8.11 -7.41 -9.37
C TYR A 209 -9.64 -7.28 -9.36
N VAL A 210 -10.32 -8.20 -10.04
CA VAL A 210 -11.77 -8.34 -10.01
C VAL A 210 -12.12 -9.54 -9.15
N LEU A 211 -13.04 -9.37 -8.20
CA LEU A 211 -13.57 -10.42 -7.36
C LEU A 211 -15.09 -10.43 -7.45
N ASP A 212 -15.66 -11.54 -7.85
CA ASP A 212 -17.09 -11.81 -7.71
C ASP A 212 -17.26 -12.83 -6.57
N SER A 213 -17.82 -12.35 -5.46
CA SER A 213 -18.01 -13.15 -4.24
C SER A 213 -19.49 -13.21 -3.87
N ARG A 214 -19.95 -14.41 -3.54
CA ARG A 214 -21.32 -14.69 -3.05
C ARG A 214 -21.41 -14.70 -1.52
N THR A 215 -20.29 -14.46 -0.85
CA THR A 215 -20.10 -14.59 0.59
C THR A 215 -19.37 -13.36 1.15
N GLU A 216 -19.11 -13.35 2.46
CA GLU A 216 -18.29 -12.30 3.07
C GLU A 216 -16.85 -12.36 2.50
N PHE A 217 -16.44 -11.28 1.82
CA PHE A 217 -15.13 -11.14 1.17
C PHE A 217 -14.12 -10.36 2.03
N ILE A 218 -14.50 -9.93 3.24
CA ILE A 218 -13.60 -9.25 4.19
C ILE A 218 -13.32 -10.17 5.37
N ILE A 219 -12.05 -10.32 5.71
CA ILE A 219 -11.63 -11.04 6.91
C ILE A 219 -11.73 -10.09 8.10
N SER A 220 -12.84 -10.20 8.84
CA SER A 220 -13.10 -9.38 10.02
C SER A 220 -12.41 -9.90 11.29
N ASN A 221 -12.07 -11.20 11.34
CA ASN A 221 -11.43 -11.83 12.50
C ASN A 221 -9.89 -11.59 12.48
N PRO A 222 -9.30 -10.95 13.52
CA PRO A 222 -7.87 -10.64 13.54
C PRO A 222 -6.94 -11.85 13.47
N LYS A 223 -7.34 -12.99 14.07
CA LYS A 223 -6.54 -14.23 14.00
C LYS A 223 -6.59 -14.83 12.60
N LYS A 224 -7.78 -14.91 11.98
CA LYS A 224 -7.92 -15.37 10.59
C LYS A 224 -7.14 -14.46 9.63
N LEU A 225 -7.12 -13.16 9.88
CA LEU A 225 -6.35 -12.19 9.09
C LEU A 225 -4.84 -12.42 9.21
N ALA A 226 -4.34 -12.62 10.43
CA ALA A 226 -2.92 -12.91 10.66
C ALA A 226 -2.49 -14.20 9.96
N ILE A 227 -3.30 -15.27 10.05
CA ILE A 227 -3.05 -16.55 9.37
C ILE A 227 -3.03 -16.36 7.85
N ALA A 228 -4.00 -15.65 7.27
CA ALA A 228 -4.06 -15.41 5.83
C ALA A 228 -2.82 -14.65 5.32
N LYS A 229 -2.36 -13.64 6.08
CA LYS A 229 -1.12 -12.91 5.77
C LYS A 229 0.11 -13.81 5.89
N GLU A 230 0.20 -14.63 6.93
CA GLU A 230 1.29 -15.58 7.12
C GLU A 230 1.38 -16.59 5.96
N ILE A 231 0.24 -17.12 5.50
CA ILE A 231 0.18 -18.01 4.34
C ILE A 231 0.71 -17.30 3.09
N ALA A 232 0.24 -16.08 2.82
CA ALA A 232 0.70 -15.29 1.68
C ALA A 232 2.21 -14.99 1.77
N GLU A 233 2.73 -14.63 2.94
CA GLU A 233 4.15 -14.42 3.17
C GLU A 233 4.99 -15.69 2.96
N LYS A 234 4.53 -16.84 3.49
CA LYS A 234 5.20 -18.13 3.27
C LYS A 234 5.25 -18.49 1.79
N HIS A 235 4.17 -18.22 1.05
CA HIS A 235 4.12 -18.46 -0.40
C HIS A 235 5.04 -17.51 -1.17
N LEU A 236 5.05 -16.21 -0.84
CA LEU A 236 5.96 -15.23 -1.45
C LEU A 236 7.44 -15.59 -1.28
N ASN A 237 7.79 -16.19 -0.14
CA ASN A 237 9.15 -16.60 0.18
C ASN A 237 9.47 -18.05 -0.24
N ALA A 238 8.49 -18.77 -0.80
CA ALA A 238 8.69 -20.16 -1.21
C ALA A 238 9.61 -20.24 -2.44
N PRO A 239 10.38 -21.34 -2.59
CA PRO A 239 11.15 -21.58 -3.80
C PRO A 239 10.24 -21.58 -5.04
N LYS A 240 10.72 -21.00 -6.14
CA LYS A 240 10.01 -21.00 -7.44
C LYS A 240 9.94 -22.41 -8.02
N LYS A 241 8.92 -23.15 -7.62
CA LYS A 241 8.61 -24.52 -8.04
C LYS A 241 7.24 -24.55 -8.72
N ARG A 242 7.02 -25.57 -9.55
CA ARG A 242 5.70 -25.91 -10.08
C ARG A 242 4.77 -26.31 -8.95
N VAL A 243 5.22 -27.15 -8.03
CA VAL A 243 4.41 -27.58 -6.88
C VAL A 243 4.94 -26.94 -5.61
N ILE A 244 4.08 -26.22 -4.90
CA ILE A 244 4.39 -25.58 -3.62
C ILE A 244 3.40 -26.05 -2.56
N ARG A 245 3.91 -26.47 -1.40
CA ARG A 245 3.13 -26.81 -0.22
C ARG A 245 3.38 -25.79 0.88
N ILE A 246 2.33 -25.16 1.39
CA ILE A 246 2.39 -24.16 2.45
C ILE A 246 1.56 -24.68 3.64
N GLY A 247 2.26 -25.10 4.71
CA GLY A 247 1.64 -25.53 5.95
C GLY A 247 1.23 -24.37 6.85
N TYR A 248 0.07 -24.49 7.50
CA TYR A 248 -0.41 -23.52 8.49
C TYR A 248 -1.31 -24.19 9.53
N THR A 249 -1.56 -23.47 10.62
CA THR A 249 -2.50 -23.85 11.68
C THR A 249 -3.67 -22.88 11.66
N ASP A 250 -4.89 -23.40 11.67
CA ASP A 250 -6.10 -22.57 11.67
C ASP A 250 -6.41 -21.99 13.07
N ILE A 251 -7.53 -21.28 13.18
CA ILE A 251 -7.96 -20.67 14.44
C ILE A 251 -8.37 -21.70 15.51
N ASP A 252 -8.65 -22.94 15.12
CA ASP A 252 -9.07 -24.05 15.97
C ASP A 252 -7.90 -25.00 16.31
N ASN A 253 -6.66 -24.57 16.02
CA ASN A 253 -5.42 -25.35 16.18
C ASN A 253 -5.34 -26.64 15.33
N LYS A 254 -6.08 -26.70 14.22
CA LYS A 254 -5.96 -27.78 13.24
C LYS A 254 -4.90 -27.43 12.21
N GLU A 255 -4.10 -28.43 11.83
CA GLU A 255 -3.03 -28.26 10.86
C GLU A 255 -3.51 -28.58 9.44
N TYR A 256 -3.21 -27.66 8.51
CA TYR A 256 -3.55 -27.76 7.10
C TYR A 256 -2.32 -27.49 6.21
N GLU A 257 -2.44 -27.91 4.95
CA GLU A 257 -1.53 -27.57 3.87
C GLU A 257 -2.30 -27.01 2.69
N ASN A 258 -1.88 -25.85 2.21
CA ASN A 258 -2.25 -25.37 0.88
C ASN A 258 -1.26 -25.94 -0.13
N ILE A 259 -1.77 -26.59 -1.17
CA ILE A 259 -0.97 -27.17 -2.24
C ILE A 259 -1.31 -26.42 -3.51
N TYR A 260 -0.29 -25.81 -4.13
CA TYR A 260 -0.44 -24.98 -5.32
C TYR A 260 0.34 -25.56 -6.49
N ILE A 261 -0.29 -25.60 -7.66
CA ILE A 261 0.34 -25.90 -8.94
C ILE A 261 0.48 -24.60 -9.73
N HIS A 262 1.72 -24.20 -10.02
CA HIS A 262 2.04 -23.02 -10.79
C HIS A 262 2.09 -23.29 -12.30
N ARG A 263 1.88 -22.23 -13.07
CA ARG A 263 2.11 -22.19 -14.52
C ARG A 263 3.58 -22.45 -14.89
N GLU A 264 3.84 -22.60 -16.18
CA GLU A 264 5.17 -22.93 -16.72
C GLU A 264 6.23 -21.89 -16.39
N ASP A 265 5.80 -20.65 -16.26
CA ASP A 265 6.63 -19.53 -15.84
C ASP A 265 6.94 -19.52 -14.33
N LYS A 266 6.29 -20.38 -13.55
CA LYS A 266 6.38 -20.46 -12.07
C LYS A 266 6.05 -19.13 -11.37
N THR A 267 5.29 -18.26 -12.02
CA THR A 267 4.90 -16.94 -11.50
C THR A 267 3.46 -16.90 -11.02
N TRP A 268 2.62 -17.81 -11.52
CA TRP A 268 1.19 -17.83 -11.25
C TRP A 268 0.73 -19.16 -10.72
N VAL A 269 -0.11 -19.14 -9.70
CA VAL A 269 -0.92 -20.30 -9.33
C VAL A 269 -1.91 -20.56 -10.45
N HIS A 270 -1.94 -21.80 -10.92
CA HIS A 270 -2.93 -22.29 -11.86
C HIS A 270 -4.04 -23.04 -11.13
N PHE A 271 -3.67 -23.90 -10.18
CA PHE A 271 -4.60 -24.69 -9.36
C PHE A 271 -4.14 -24.68 -7.91
N GLY A 272 -5.09 -24.76 -6.97
CA GLY A 272 -4.79 -24.82 -5.55
C GLY A 272 -5.87 -25.58 -4.80
N ILE A 273 -5.47 -26.30 -3.75
CA ILE A 273 -6.37 -26.95 -2.78
C ILE A 273 -5.85 -26.73 -1.37
N THR A 274 -6.75 -26.81 -0.38
CA THR A 274 -6.45 -26.83 1.05
C THR A 274 -6.84 -28.18 1.63
N VAL A 275 -5.88 -28.91 2.19
CA VAL A 275 -6.12 -30.24 2.77
C VAL A 275 -5.57 -30.32 4.19
N PRO A 276 -6.09 -31.21 5.07
CA PRO A 276 -5.44 -31.50 6.34
C PRO A 276 -3.97 -31.86 6.13
N LYS A 277 -3.09 -31.46 7.05
CA LYS A 277 -1.65 -31.73 6.91
C LYS A 277 -1.38 -33.25 6.80
N ASN A 278 -0.43 -33.62 5.95
CA ASN A 278 -0.08 -35.01 5.61
C ASN A 278 -1.16 -35.79 4.81
N SER A 279 -2.15 -35.09 4.26
CA SER A 279 -3.14 -35.67 3.35
C SER A 279 -2.50 -36.31 2.13
N LYS A 280 -3.05 -37.44 1.68
CA LYS A 280 -2.66 -38.09 0.42
C LYS A 280 -3.32 -37.38 -0.74
N VAL A 281 -2.52 -36.84 -1.65
CA VAL A 281 -3.01 -36.12 -2.82
C VAL A 281 -2.65 -36.85 -4.10
N LEU A 282 -3.66 -37.08 -4.94
CA LEU A 282 -3.47 -37.67 -6.26
C LEU A 282 -3.07 -36.59 -7.26
N PHE A 283 -2.06 -36.87 -8.07
CA PHE A 283 -1.70 -36.04 -9.22
C PHE A 283 -1.84 -36.86 -10.49
N MET A 284 -2.52 -36.29 -11.49
CA MET A 284 -2.65 -36.88 -12.81
C MET A 284 -2.34 -35.85 -13.90
N ILE A 285 -1.65 -36.28 -14.94
CA ILE A 285 -1.44 -35.53 -16.18
C ILE A 285 -1.87 -36.41 -17.34
N ASP A 286 -2.76 -35.90 -18.21
CA ASP A 286 -3.23 -36.60 -19.42
C ASP A 286 -3.66 -38.06 -19.12
N ASP A 287 -4.46 -38.20 -18.05
CA ASP A 287 -5.01 -39.46 -17.53
C ASP A 287 -4.00 -40.45 -16.91
N GLU A 288 -2.73 -40.07 -16.78
CA GLU A 288 -1.70 -40.86 -16.11
C GLU A 288 -1.39 -40.34 -14.70
N LYS A 289 -1.22 -41.26 -13.74
CA LYS A 289 -0.80 -40.91 -12.37
C LYS A 289 0.67 -40.50 -12.38
N VAL A 290 0.96 -39.37 -11.73
CA VAL A 290 2.30 -38.79 -11.66
C VAL A 290 2.68 -38.41 -10.22
N THR A 291 3.96 -38.09 -10.01
CA THR A 291 4.48 -37.51 -8.77
C THR A 291 4.64 -35.99 -8.89
N GLU A 292 4.85 -35.31 -7.77
CA GLU A 292 5.22 -33.88 -7.79
C GLU A 292 6.53 -33.63 -8.53
N GLY A 293 7.48 -34.57 -8.47
CA GLY A 293 8.74 -34.47 -9.20
C GLY A 293 8.54 -34.51 -10.72
N ASP A 294 7.60 -35.32 -11.20
CA ASP A 294 7.24 -35.36 -12.62
C ASP A 294 6.62 -34.02 -13.06
N ILE A 295 5.74 -33.44 -12.23
CA ILE A 295 5.15 -32.12 -12.49
C ILE A 295 6.23 -31.02 -12.51
N GLU A 296 7.19 -31.07 -11.59
CA GLU A 296 8.30 -30.10 -11.53
C GLU A 296 9.17 -30.13 -12.79
N ASN A 297 9.41 -31.32 -13.33
CA ASN A 297 10.25 -31.53 -14.51
C ASN A 297 9.50 -31.36 -15.84
N MET A 298 8.17 -31.17 -15.80
CA MET A 298 7.36 -31.02 -17.00
C MET A 298 7.58 -29.65 -17.68
N THR A 299 7.89 -29.70 -18.99
CA THR A 299 8.00 -28.52 -19.86
C THR A 299 6.67 -28.13 -20.52
N SER A 300 5.75 -29.09 -20.66
CA SER A 300 4.44 -28.87 -21.26
C SER A 300 3.60 -27.84 -20.49
N LYS A 301 2.80 -27.09 -21.25
CA LYS A 301 1.80 -26.18 -20.71
C LYS A 301 0.56 -26.97 -20.29
N ILE A 302 0.08 -26.72 -19.08
CA ILE A 302 -1.24 -27.22 -18.65
C ILE A 302 -2.30 -26.32 -19.30
N VAL A 303 -3.20 -26.92 -20.08
CA VAL A 303 -4.22 -26.17 -20.84
C VAL A 303 -5.60 -26.21 -20.19
N ARG A 304 -5.89 -27.26 -19.40
CA ARG A 304 -7.09 -27.39 -18.56
C ARG A 304 -6.79 -28.32 -17.39
N GLY A 305 -7.62 -28.27 -16.37
CA GLY A 305 -7.54 -29.18 -15.25
C GLY A 305 -8.67 -28.98 -14.26
N SER A 306 -8.74 -29.89 -13.31
CA SER A 306 -9.63 -29.81 -12.16
C SER A 306 -8.83 -30.18 -10.92
N CYS A 307 -9.16 -29.55 -9.80
CA CYS A 307 -8.60 -29.87 -8.50
C CYS A 307 -9.71 -29.79 -7.46
N GLY A 308 -9.54 -30.50 -6.36
CA GLY A 308 -10.56 -30.49 -5.32
C GLY A 308 -10.11 -31.18 -4.04
N GLU A 309 -10.87 -30.86 -3.02
CA GLU A 309 -10.78 -31.39 -1.66
C GLU A 309 -11.97 -32.33 -1.46
N ASN A 310 -11.83 -33.35 -0.62
CA ASN A 310 -12.93 -34.25 -0.23
C ASN A 310 -13.61 -34.94 -1.43
N ILE A 311 -12.99 -36.03 -1.88
CA ILE A 311 -13.48 -36.88 -2.98
C ILE A 311 -14.87 -37.43 -2.64
N ASP A 312 -15.91 -36.91 -3.30
CA ASP A 312 -17.29 -37.36 -3.12
C ASP A 312 -17.67 -38.52 -4.08
N GLY A 313 -18.84 -39.12 -3.86
CA GLY A 313 -19.31 -40.25 -4.68
C GLY A 313 -19.53 -39.91 -6.15
N ARG A 314 -19.79 -38.63 -6.50
CA ARG A 314 -19.94 -38.21 -7.91
C ARG A 314 -18.60 -38.16 -8.61
N MET A 315 -17.57 -37.70 -7.91
CA MET A 315 -16.19 -37.72 -8.39
C MET A 315 -15.69 -39.15 -8.61
N ILE A 316 -15.99 -40.06 -7.67
CA ILE A 316 -15.66 -41.49 -7.82
C ILE A 316 -16.43 -42.11 -9.00
N ASN A 317 -17.68 -41.73 -9.25
CA ASN A 317 -18.41 -42.23 -10.43
C ASN A 317 -17.80 -41.75 -11.76
N HIS A 318 -17.20 -40.56 -11.78
CA HIS A 318 -16.63 -39.99 -13.00
C HIS A 318 -15.20 -40.47 -13.27
N TYR A 319 -14.34 -40.48 -12.25
CA TYR A 319 -12.93 -40.84 -12.37
C TYR A 319 -12.62 -42.28 -11.92
N GLY A 320 -13.61 -42.97 -11.37
CA GLY A 320 -13.50 -44.35 -10.92
C GLY A 320 -12.74 -44.50 -9.60
N ASP A 321 -12.33 -45.74 -9.36
CA ASP A 321 -11.65 -46.16 -8.13
C ASP A 321 -10.25 -45.57 -7.94
N ILE A 322 -9.69 -44.89 -8.95
CA ILE A 322 -8.37 -44.24 -8.87
C ILE A 322 -8.31 -43.15 -7.79
N LEU A 323 -9.46 -42.54 -7.49
CA LEU A 323 -9.61 -41.52 -6.45
C LEU A 323 -9.75 -42.11 -5.04
N LYS A 324 -9.99 -43.42 -4.89
CA LYS A 324 -10.16 -44.04 -3.56
C LYS A 324 -8.86 -43.96 -2.75
N GLY A 325 -8.98 -43.50 -1.51
CA GLY A 325 -7.87 -43.44 -0.55
C GLY A 325 -6.97 -42.20 -0.66
N TYR A 326 -7.38 -41.19 -1.42
CA TYR A 326 -6.80 -39.85 -1.42
C TYR A 326 -7.77 -38.85 -0.78
N ASP A 327 -7.21 -37.79 -0.22
CA ASP A 327 -7.95 -36.72 0.47
C ASP A 327 -8.14 -35.48 -0.42
N GLY A 328 -7.35 -35.40 -1.50
CA GLY A 328 -7.45 -34.37 -2.53
C GLY A 328 -6.85 -34.83 -3.86
N PHE A 329 -7.08 -34.06 -4.92
CA PHE A 329 -6.61 -34.41 -6.26
C PHE A 329 -6.28 -33.19 -7.12
N PHE A 330 -5.40 -33.42 -8.10
CA PHE A 330 -5.16 -32.58 -9.26
C PHE A 330 -5.20 -33.45 -10.51
N ILE A 331 -6.12 -33.14 -11.42
CA ILE A 331 -6.26 -33.81 -12.72
C ILE A 331 -6.00 -32.77 -13.79
N LEU A 332 -4.85 -32.86 -14.44
CA LEU A 332 -4.29 -31.84 -15.33
C LEU A 332 -4.23 -32.40 -16.75
N ASN A 333 -4.40 -31.54 -17.75
CA ASN A 333 -4.29 -31.93 -19.15
C ASN A 333 -3.35 -30.95 -19.87
N THR A 334 -2.48 -31.48 -20.72
CA THR A 334 -1.57 -30.68 -21.57
C THR A 334 -2.09 -30.53 -23.00
N LYS A 335 -3.05 -31.37 -23.40
CA LYS A 335 -3.64 -31.37 -24.74
C LYS A 335 -5.02 -30.70 -24.75
N ARG A 336 -5.27 -29.85 -25.75
CA ARG A 336 -6.62 -29.42 -26.11
C ARG A 336 -7.18 -30.49 -27.04
N ASN A 337 -7.97 -31.41 -26.51
CA ASN A 337 -8.78 -32.30 -27.34
C ASN A 337 -9.88 -31.50 -28.02
#